data_AF-A0A545TI00-F1
#
_entry.id   AF-A0A545TI00-F1
#
_cell.length_a   1.000
_cell.length_b   1.000
_cell.length_c   1.000
_cell.angle_alpha   90.00
_cell.angle_beta   90.00
_cell.angle_gamma   90.00
#
_symmetry.space_group_name_H-M   'P 1'
#
loop_
_entity.id
_entity.type
_entity.pdbx_description
1 polymer ?
#
loop_
_entity_poly.entity_id
_entity_poly.type
_entity_poly.pdbx_seq_one_letter_code
_entity_poly.pdbx_strand_id
1 'polypeptide(L)'
;MEFEASDVPNNPVSELVESLWKPVRNENSEVWWHLEPAGYYFIFEPKQSELLFSIQFSPNSSLANRKILFEAKVNLRNALMMFWRCAKKTTTFETSDTDWPKLDKNELENLRTKLNQITDDGF
;
A
#
# COMPACT_ATOMS: atom_id res chain seq x y z
N MET A 1 3.10 5.24 32.44
CA MET A 1 2.64 4.46 31.27
C MET A 1 3.91 4.12 30.51
N GLU A 2 4.40 2.90 30.65
CA GLU A 2 5.52 2.41 29.85
C GLU A 2 4.94 1.99 28.49
N PHE A 3 5.41 2.64 27.43
CA PHE A 3 5.05 2.34 26.07
C PHE A 3 6.10 1.37 25.52
N GLU A 4 5.83 0.08 25.61
CA GLU A 4 6.59 -0.93 24.88
C GLU A 4 6.10 -0.92 23.43
N ALA A 5 6.74 -0.09 22.61
CA ALA A 5 6.64 -0.24 21.16
C ALA A 5 7.54 -1.42 20.75
N SER A 6 7.00 -2.33 19.95
CA SER A 6 7.80 -3.39 19.30
C SER A 6 8.95 -2.77 18.51
N ASP A 7 10.18 -3.23 18.75
CA ASP A 7 11.37 -2.88 17.95
C ASP A 7 11.31 -3.45 16.52
N VAL A 8 10.32 -4.29 16.21
CA VAL A 8 10.10 -4.83 14.87
C VAL A 8 9.20 -3.88 14.08
N PRO A 9 9.66 -3.27 12.97
CA PRO A 9 8.82 -2.50 12.08
C PRO A 9 7.65 -3.36 11.61
N ASN A 10 6.46 -2.78 11.48
CA ASN A 10 5.33 -3.46 10.85
C ASN A 10 5.74 -3.98 9.46
N ASN A 11 5.21 -5.14 9.05
CA ASN A 11 5.50 -5.71 7.74
C ASN A 11 5.01 -4.74 6.65
N PRO A 12 5.92 -4.10 5.87
CA PRO A 12 5.53 -3.05 4.91
C PRO A 12 4.62 -3.56 3.80
N VAL A 13 4.69 -4.86 3.47
CA VAL A 13 3.80 -5.47 2.49
C VAL A 13 2.41 -5.69 3.07
N SER A 14 2.30 -6.00 4.37
CA SER A 14 1.00 -6.12 5.04
C SER A 14 0.32 -4.76 5.11
N GLU A 15 1.05 -3.72 5.50
CA GLU A 15 0.54 -2.34 5.50
C GLU A 15 0.11 -1.88 4.09
N LEU A 16 0.86 -2.28 3.05
CA LEU A 16 0.44 -2.04 1.68
C LEU A 16 -0.93 -2.68 1.41
N VAL A 17 -1.13 -3.97 1.73
CA VAL A 17 -2.42 -4.65 1.52
C VAL A 17 -3.56 -3.96 2.27
N GLU A 18 -3.34 -3.59 3.53
CA GLU A 18 -4.31 -2.83 4.32
C GLU A 18 -4.64 -1.48 3.67
N SER A 19 -3.63 -0.77 3.17
CA SER A 19 -3.82 0.52 2.50
C SER A 19 -4.63 0.40 1.21
N LEU A 20 -4.56 -0.72 0.48
CA LEU A 20 -5.31 -0.93 -0.76
C LEU A 20 -6.82 -1.08 -0.51
N TRP A 21 -7.23 -1.56 0.67
CA TRP A 21 -8.64 -1.67 1.03
C TRP A 21 -9.35 -0.33 1.18
N LYS A 22 -8.61 0.76 1.38
CA LYS A 22 -9.15 2.10 1.58
C LYS A 22 -9.66 2.70 0.26
N PRO A 23 -8.88 2.73 -0.84
CA PRO A 23 -9.38 3.15 -2.15
C PRO A 23 -10.54 2.31 -2.68
N VAL A 24 -10.60 1.01 -2.36
CA VAL A 24 -11.77 0.15 -2.67
C VAL A 24 -13.06 0.67 -2.02
N ARG A 25 -12.94 1.32 -0.85
CA ARG A 25 -14.04 1.97 -0.11
C ARG A 25 -14.18 3.46 -0.43
N ASN A 26 -13.50 3.95 -1.47
CA ASN A 26 -13.43 5.37 -1.82
C ASN A 26 -12.86 6.25 -0.68
N GLU A 27 -11.94 5.70 0.12
CA GLU A 27 -11.19 6.40 1.16
C GLU A 27 -9.74 6.64 0.70
N ASN A 28 -9.19 7.80 1.05
CA ASN A 28 -7.75 8.05 0.86
C ASN A 28 -6.93 7.11 1.77
N SER A 29 -5.75 6.72 1.29
CA SER A 29 -4.77 6.01 2.11
C SER A 29 -3.34 6.38 1.78
N GLU A 30 -2.47 6.03 2.72
CA GLU A 30 -1.04 6.16 2.61
C GLU A 30 -0.40 4.90 3.20
N VAL A 31 0.68 4.43 2.58
CA VAL A 31 1.61 3.47 3.19
C VAL A 31 3.01 4.08 3.19
N TRP A 32 3.72 3.89 4.30
CA TRP A 32 5.10 4.34 4.46
C TRP A 32 6.05 3.17 4.26
N TRP A 33 6.94 3.29 3.27
CA TRP A 33 8.05 2.39 3.06
C TRP A 33 9.31 2.92 3.73
N HIS A 34 9.68 2.31 4.85
CA HIS A 34 10.81 2.73 5.68
C HIS A 34 12.17 2.38 5.06
N LEU A 35 13.11 3.33 5.09
CA LEU A 35 14.51 3.19 4.66
C LEU A 35 15.48 3.86 5.66
N GLU A 36 15.13 3.84 6.93
CA GLU A 36 15.73 4.56 8.07
C GLU A 36 17.04 5.34 7.81
N PRO A 37 17.08 6.67 8.07
CA PRO A 37 16.00 7.53 8.58
C PRO A 37 15.07 8.04 7.47
N ALA A 38 15.26 7.59 6.23
CA ALA A 38 14.49 8.04 5.07
C ALA A 38 13.26 7.16 4.85
N GLY A 39 12.41 7.55 3.90
CA GLY A 39 11.38 6.65 3.39
C GLY A 39 10.54 7.22 2.25
N TYR A 40 9.80 6.32 1.63
CA TYR A 40 8.84 6.64 0.58
C TYR A 40 7.42 6.55 1.11
N TYR A 41 6.55 7.45 0.69
CA TYR A 41 5.13 7.43 1.01
C TYR A 41 4.36 7.21 -0.27
N PHE A 42 3.57 6.14 -0.32
CA PHE A 42 2.72 5.83 -1.44
C PHE A 42 1.32 6.27 -1.07
N ILE A 43 0.79 7.25 -1.80
CA ILE A 43 -0.47 7.91 -1.47
C ILE A 43 -1.49 7.54 -2.54
N PHE A 44 -2.65 7.11 -2.07
CA PHE A 44 -3.76 6.65 -2.89
C PHE A 44 -4.98 7.54 -2.63
N GLU A 45 -5.37 8.33 -3.63
CA GLU A 45 -6.55 9.18 -3.54
C GLU A 45 -7.58 8.78 -4.60
N PRO A 46 -8.58 7.93 -4.25
CA PRO A 46 -9.61 7.51 -5.19
C PRO A 46 -10.49 8.70 -5.60
N LYS A 47 -10.83 8.75 -6.89
CA LYS A 47 -11.75 9.70 -7.51
C LYS A 47 -12.62 8.94 -8.50
N GLN A 48 -13.75 8.40 -8.04
CA GLN A 48 -14.64 7.57 -8.87
C GLN A 48 -13.89 6.37 -9.48
N SER A 49 -13.78 6.30 -10.80
CA SER A 49 -13.06 5.24 -11.54
C SER A 49 -11.55 5.50 -11.68
N GLU A 50 -11.06 6.62 -11.14
CA GLU A 50 -9.67 7.04 -11.19
C GLU A 50 -9.02 7.00 -9.80
N LEU A 51 -7.69 6.94 -9.82
CA LEU A 51 -6.83 7.05 -8.67
C LEU A 51 -5.80 8.12 -8.98
N LEU A 52 -5.75 9.17 -8.15
CA LEU A 52 -4.59 10.04 -8.09
C LEU A 52 -3.58 9.34 -7.18
N PHE A 53 -2.52 8.82 -7.79
CA PHE A 53 -1.45 8.11 -7.11
C PHE A 53 -0.22 9.00 -7.07
N SER A 54 0.40 9.13 -5.90
CA SER A 54 1.69 9.82 -5.78
C SER A 54 2.69 9.06 -4.92
N ILE A 55 3.97 9.23 -5.27
CA ILE A 55 5.10 8.78 -4.46
C ILE A 55 5.79 10.01 -3.93
N GLN A 56 5.88 10.11 -2.62
CA GLN A 56 6.64 11.15 -1.95
C GLN A 56 7.86 10.54 -1.25
N PHE A 57 8.93 11.32 -1.11
CA PHE A 57 10.12 10.90 -0.39
C PHE A 57 10.46 11.90 0.71
N SER A 58 10.82 11.40 1.89
CA SER A 58 11.38 12.20 2.97
C SER A 58 12.76 11.65 3.36
N PRO A 59 13.82 12.47 3.35
CA PRO A 59 15.17 12.03 3.72
C PRO A 59 15.32 11.72 5.21
N ASN A 60 14.41 12.22 6.06
CA ASN A 60 14.48 12.10 7.51
C ASN A 60 13.11 11.76 8.13
N SER A 61 12.24 11.11 7.36
CA SER A 61 10.88 10.71 7.77
C SER A 61 10.01 11.85 8.34
N SER A 62 10.39 13.09 8.06
CA SER A 62 9.62 14.28 8.42
C SER A 62 8.55 14.55 7.37
N LEU A 63 7.31 14.72 7.83
CA LEU A 63 6.18 15.16 7.00
C LEU A 63 6.49 16.48 6.28
N ALA A 64 7.12 17.42 6.98
CA ALA A 64 7.42 18.75 6.45
C ALA A 64 8.46 18.73 5.30
N ASN A 65 9.24 17.66 5.19
CA ASN A 65 10.32 17.52 4.21
C ASN A 65 9.97 16.55 3.06
N ARG A 66 8.71 16.14 2.95
CA ARG A 66 8.27 15.27 1.86
C ARG A 66 8.34 16.01 0.53
N LYS A 67 8.96 15.37 -0.46
CA LYS A 67 9.01 15.83 -1.85
C LYS A 67 8.26 14.86 -2.73
N ILE A 68 7.37 15.36 -3.58
CA ILE A 68 6.72 14.54 -4.62
C ILE A 68 7.78 14.12 -5.63
N LEU A 69 7.95 12.81 -5.81
CA LEU A 69 8.84 12.24 -6.83
C LEU A 69 8.08 11.78 -8.06
N PHE A 70 6.82 11.39 -7.87
CA PHE A 70 5.96 10.89 -8.92
C PHE A 70 4.51 11.22 -8.60
N GLU A 71 3.75 11.56 -9.62
CA GLU A 71 2.30 11.71 -9.54
C GLU A 71 1.69 11.26 -10.86
N ALA A 72 0.61 10.50 -10.79
CA ALA A 72 -0.14 10.08 -11.95
C ALA A 72 -1.62 9.90 -11.63
N LYS A 73 -2.44 10.24 -12.62
CA LYS A 73 -3.86 9.89 -12.65
C LYS A 73 -4.00 8.60 -13.45
N VAL A 74 -4.50 7.55 -12.80
CA VAL A 74 -4.58 6.20 -13.39
C VAL A 74 -5.95 5.60 -13.11
N ASN A 75 -6.36 4.61 -13.90
CA ASN A 75 -7.58 3.85 -13.61
C ASN A 75 -7.42 3.15 -12.25
N LEU A 76 -8.42 3.33 -11.37
CA LEU A 76 -8.41 2.86 -9.99
C LEU A 76 -8.18 1.35 -9.91
N ARG A 77 -8.99 0.58 -10.64
CA ARG A 77 -8.92 -0.88 -10.64
C ARG A 77 -7.56 -1.37 -11.09
N ASN A 78 -7.07 -0.86 -12.23
CA ASN A 78 -5.79 -1.29 -12.80
C ASN A 78 -4.62 -0.98 -11.88
N ALA A 79 -4.60 0.21 -11.26
CA ALA A 79 -3.56 0.59 -10.33
C ALA A 79 -3.56 -0.29 -9.08
N LEU A 80 -4.71 -0.45 -8.41
CA LEU A 80 -4.81 -1.33 -7.23
C LEU A 80 -4.49 -2.79 -7.56
N MET A 81 -4.86 -3.28 -8.74
CA MET A 81 -4.50 -4.62 -9.20
C MET A 81 -3.00 -4.79 -9.42
N MET A 82 -2.28 -3.75 -9.83
CA MET A 82 -0.80 -3.80 -9.92
C MET A 82 -0.18 -3.98 -8.54
N PHE A 83 -0.59 -3.19 -7.55
CA PHE A 83 -0.09 -3.33 -6.18
C PHE A 83 -0.48 -4.67 -5.55
N TRP A 84 -1.71 -5.14 -5.78
CA TRP A 84 -2.13 -6.47 -5.35
C TRP A 84 -1.25 -7.58 -5.95
N ARG A 85 -0.88 -7.50 -7.25
CA ARG A 85 0.04 -8.46 -7.88
C ARG A 85 1.42 -8.42 -7.23
N CYS A 86 1.93 -7.23 -6.92
CA CYS A 86 3.20 -7.06 -6.21
C CYS A 86 3.16 -7.71 -4.82
N ALA A 87 2.12 -7.43 -4.03
CA ALA A 87 1.93 -8.04 -2.72
C ALA A 87 1.77 -9.56 -2.82
N LYS A 88 0.97 -10.07 -3.76
CA LYS A 88 0.82 -11.51 -3.99
C LYS A 88 2.13 -12.19 -4.32
N LYS A 89 3.02 -11.54 -5.09
CA LYS A 89 4.33 -12.10 -5.45
C LYS A 89 5.20 -12.35 -4.21
N THR A 90 5.07 -11.55 -3.15
CA THR A 90 5.88 -11.78 -1.94
C THR A 90 5.54 -13.08 -1.23
N THR A 91 4.29 -13.58 -1.37
CA THR A 91 3.86 -14.85 -0.78
C THR A 91 4.56 -16.08 -1.37
N THR A 92 5.19 -15.94 -2.54
CA THR A 92 5.94 -17.02 -3.18
C THR A 92 7.38 -17.13 -2.70
N PHE A 93 7.87 -16.15 -1.92
CA PHE A 93 9.22 -16.20 -1.39
C PHE A 93 9.32 -17.21 -0.24
N GLU A 94 10.48 -17.85 -0.14
CA GLU A 94 10.85 -18.63 1.04
C GLU A 94 11.11 -17.64 2.18
N THR A 95 10.58 -17.94 3.36
CA THR A 95 10.70 -17.10 4.55
C THR A 95 11.42 -17.90 5.62
N SER A 96 12.40 -17.27 6.25
CA SER A 96 13.09 -17.73 7.45
C SER A 96 12.35 -17.31 8.71
N ASP A 97 12.75 -17.84 9.86
CA ASP A 97 12.19 -17.47 11.17
C ASP A 97 12.45 -16.01 11.56
N THR A 98 13.38 -15.33 10.87
CA THR A 98 13.69 -13.91 11.06
C THR A 98 12.89 -12.99 10.13
N ASP A 99 12.18 -13.54 9.15
CA ASP A 99 11.37 -12.75 8.23
C ASP A 99 9.99 -12.45 8.82
N TRP A 100 9.35 -11.39 8.32
CA TRP A 100 7.96 -11.13 8.66
C TRP A 100 7.05 -12.30 8.27
N PRO A 101 5.95 -12.52 9.03
CA PRO A 101 4.95 -13.51 8.67
C PRO A 101 4.45 -13.32 7.23
N LYS A 102 4.16 -14.45 6.57
CA LYS A 102 3.52 -14.42 5.25
C LYS A 102 2.15 -13.75 5.33
N LEU A 103 1.81 -13.02 4.28
CA LEU A 103 0.48 -12.42 4.11
C LEU A 103 -0.61 -13.49 4.19
N ASP A 104 -1.75 -13.12 4.76
CA ASP A 104 -2.95 -13.97 4.71
C ASP A 104 -3.44 -14.12 3.26
N LYS A 105 -3.42 -15.36 2.78
CA LYS A 105 -3.88 -15.70 1.42
C LYS A 105 -5.36 -15.42 1.25
N ASN A 106 -6.17 -15.62 2.29
CA ASN A 106 -7.61 -15.35 2.24
C ASN A 106 -7.87 -13.86 2.11
N GLU A 107 -7.14 -13.03 2.85
CA GLU A 107 -7.21 -11.58 2.73
C GLU A 107 -6.86 -11.11 1.31
N LEU A 108 -5.77 -11.63 0.74
CA LEU A 108 -5.36 -11.29 -0.62
C LEU A 108 -6.40 -11.70 -1.67
N GLU A 109 -7.01 -12.88 -1.58
CA GLU A 109 -8.04 -13.29 -2.53
C GLU A 109 -9.38 -12.54 -2.30
N ASN A 110 -9.69 -12.15 -1.07
CA ASN A 110 -10.83 -11.27 -0.77
C ASN A 110 -10.63 -9.90 -1.42
N LEU A 111 -9.44 -9.30 -1.27
CA LEU A 111 -9.08 -8.04 -1.90
C LEU A 111 -9.18 -8.16 -3.42
N ARG A 112 -8.60 -9.21 -4.01
CA ARG A 112 -8.70 -9.49 -5.45
C ARG A 112 -10.15 -9.56 -5.93
N THR A 113 -11.01 -10.27 -5.20
CA THR A 113 -12.43 -10.41 -5.53
C THR A 113 -13.10 -9.05 -5.55
N LYS A 114 -12.80 -8.20 -4.57
CA LYS A 114 -13.33 -6.82 -4.50
C LYS A 114 -12.80 -5.93 -5.60
N LEU A 115 -11.52 -6.02 -5.95
CA LEU A 115 -10.94 -5.29 -7.08
C LEU A 115 -11.57 -5.67 -8.42
N ASN A 116 -12.00 -6.92 -8.60
CA ASN A 116 -12.72 -7.35 -9.81
C ASN A 116 -14.18 -6.86 -9.86
N GLN A 117 -14.74 -6.44 -8.72
CA GLN A 117 -16.09 -5.86 -8.65
C GLN A 117 -16.09 -4.34 -8.89
N ILE A 118 -14.92 -3.70 -8.90
CA ILE A 118 -14.81 -2.30 -9.34
C ILE A 118 -15.12 -2.30 -10.82
N THR A 119 -16.33 -1.87 -11.18
CA THR A 119 -16.71 -1.69 -12.58
C THR A 119 -15.98 -0.47 -13.13
N ASP A 120 -15.47 -0.61 -14.35
CA ASP A 120 -15.18 0.55 -15.18
C ASP A 120 -16.55 1.13 -15.58
N ASP A 121 -17.22 1.83 -14.66
CA ASP A 121 -18.38 2.65 -15.01
C ASP A 121 -17.81 3.79 -15.87
N GLY A 122 -17.66 3.47 -17.15
CA GLY A 122 -17.34 4.39 -18.22
C GLY A 122 -18.49 5.37 -18.35
N PHE A 123 -18.11 6.64 -18.53
CA PHE A 123 -18.98 7.72 -18.98
C PHE A 123 -19.90 7.31 -20.14
#